data_AF-A0A3D5JNT6-F1
#
_entry.id   AF-A0A3D5JNT6-F1
#
_cell.length_a   1.000
_cell.length_b   1.000
_cell.length_c   1.000
_cell.angle_alpha   90.00
_cell.angle_beta   90.00
_cell.angle_gamma   90.00
#
_symmetry.space_group_name_H-M   'P 1'
#
loop_
_entity.id
_entity.type
_entity.pdbx_description
1 polymer ?
#
loop_
_entity_poly.entity_id
_entity_poly.type
_entity_poly.pdbx_seq_one_letter_code
_entity_poly.pdbx_strand_id
1 'polypeptide(L)' 'IVIDQSHASDAVFDDLIERMPVPFVLSHSSAKAIYNHPRNLDDARLKRLAKAGG' A
#
# COMPACT_ATOMS: atom_id res chain seq x y z
N ILE A 1 10.67 -7.61 12.03
CA ILE A 1 10.18 -8.03 10.70
C ILE A 1 9.45 -6.85 10.10
N VAL A 2 9.76 -6.47 8.87
CA VAL A 2 9.04 -5.39 8.17
C VAL A 2 7.98 -6.04 7.28
N ILE A 3 6.75 -5.54 7.32
CA ILE A 3 5.66 -6.00 6.46
C ILE A 3 5.80 -5.31 5.10
N ASP A 4 5.82 -6.08 4.03
CA ASP A 4 5.82 -5.58 2.65
C ASP A 4 4.54 -6.02 1.94
N GLN A 5 3.73 -5.07 1.51
CA GLN A 5 2.45 -5.33 0.84
C GLN A 5 2.63 -5.60 -0.66
N SER A 6 3.79 -5.30 -1.23
CA SER A 6 4.08 -5.56 -2.65
C SER A 6 3.62 -6.97 -3.08
N HIS A 7 2.75 -7.05 -4.10
CA HIS A 7 2.07 -8.25 -4.65
C HIS A 7 0.77 -8.67 -3.98
N ALA A 8 0.45 -8.15 -2.80
CA ALA A 8 -0.82 -8.42 -2.16
C ALA A 8 -1.97 -7.63 -2.82
N SER A 9 -3.20 -8.04 -2.54
CA SER A 9 -4.38 -7.37 -3.06
C SER A 9 -4.64 -6.04 -2.35
N ASP A 10 -5.48 -5.21 -2.98
CA ASP A 10 -6.01 -3.98 -2.40
C ASP A 10 -6.74 -4.24 -1.06
N ALA A 11 -7.38 -5.40 -0.89
CA ALA A 11 -8.05 -5.76 0.37
C ALA A 11 -7.06 -5.98 1.52
N VAL A 12 -5.89 -6.57 1.25
CA VAL A 12 -4.82 -6.71 2.25
C VAL A 12 -4.29 -5.34 2.67
N PHE A 13 -4.17 -4.40 1.74
CA PHE A 13 -3.81 -3.02 2.09
C PHE A 13 -4.82 -2.42 3.09
N ASP A 14 -6.12 -2.58 2.81
CA ASP A 14 -7.18 -2.02 3.64
C ASP A 14 -7.20 -2.63 5.05
N ASP A 15 -6.95 -3.94 5.18
CA ASP A 15 -6.79 -4.58 6.49
C ASP A 15 -5.54 -4.10 7.23
N LEU A 16 -4.39 -3.98 6.54
CA LEU A 16 -3.13 -3.56 7.15
C LEU A 16 -3.22 -2.14 7.70
N ILE A 17 -3.72 -1.20 6.91
CA ILE A 17 -3.80 0.22 7.29
C ILE A 17 -4.79 0.49 8.43
N GLU A 18 -5.79 -0.39 8.62
CA GLU A 18 -6.79 -0.27 9.68
C GLU A 18 -6.37 -0.94 11.00
N ARG A 19 -5.59 -2.03 10.92
CA ARG A 19 -5.35 -2.92 12.06
C ARG A 19 -3.92 -2.89 12.57
N MET A 20 -2.94 -2.52 11.75
CA MET A 20 -1.54 -2.61 12.16
C MET A 20 -1.13 -1.45 13.07
N PRO A 21 -0.50 -1.74 14.22
CA PRO A 21 0.00 -0.72 15.15
C PRO A 21 1.33 -0.10 14.69
N VAL A 22 1.90 -0.59 13.59
CA VAL A 22 3.20 -0.17 13.05
C VAL A 22 3.09 0.07 11.55
N PRO A 23 3.90 0.97 10.97
CA PRO A 23 3.95 1.18 9.52
C PRO A 23 4.37 -0.09 8.75
N PHE A 24 3.98 -0.16 7.48
CA PHE A 24 4.40 -1.18 6.52
C PHE A 24 4.88 -0.50 5.23
N VAL A 25 5.45 -1.27 4.29
CA VAL A 25 6.01 -0.70 3.06
C VAL A 25 5.41 -1.35 1.82
N LEU A 26 5.55 -0.67 0.68
CA LEU A 26 5.49 -1.28 -0.65
C LEU A 26 6.87 -1.18 -1.27
N SER A 27 7.73 -2.19 -1.06
CA SER A 27 9.13 -2.14 -1.49
C SER A 27 9.31 -1.94 -3.00
N HIS A 28 8.36 -2.40 -3.82
CA HIS A 28 8.37 -2.23 -5.27
C HIS A 28 6.94 -2.27 -5.82
N SER A 29 6.30 -1.10 -5.86
CA SER A 29 5.01 -0.87 -6.51
C SER A 29 5.00 0.50 -7.18
N SER A 30 4.09 0.75 -8.11
CA SER A 30 3.95 2.05 -8.78
C SER A 30 2.52 2.59 -8.66
N ALA A 31 2.29 3.81 -9.14
CA ALA A 31 0.97 4.46 -9.09
C ALA A 31 0.08 4.02 -10.27
N LYS A 32 -1.19 3.70 -9.98
CA LYS A 32 -2.21 3.40 -11.01
C LYS A 32 -2.44 4.59 -11.96
N ALA A 33 -2.24 5.82 -11.47
CA ALA A 33 -2.36 7.04 -12.26
C ALA A 33 -1.36 7.11 -13.44
N ILE A 34 -0.20 6.45 -13.34
CA ILE A 34 0.80 6.40 -14.41
C ILE A 34 0.56 5.21 -15.34
N TYR A 35 0.27 4.04 -14.76
CA TYR A 35 -0.05 2.83 -15.52
C TYR A 35 -1.09 2.00 -14.78
N ASN A 36 -2.27 1.81 -15.38
CA ASN A 36 -3.37 1.10 -14.76
C ASN A 36 -3.17 -0.42 -14.84
N HIS A 37 -2.37 -0.95 -13.90
CA HIS A 37 -2.07 -2.37 -13.76
C HIS A 37 -2.50 -2.86 -12.37
N PRO A 38 -2.99 -4.11 -12.21
CA PRO A 38 -3.47 -4.62 -10.91
C PRO A 38 -2.44 -4.61 -9.78
N ARG A 39 -1.15 -4.55 -10.14
CA ARG A 39 -0.01 -4.51 -9.20
C ARG A 39 0.28 -3.12 -8.63
N ASN A 40 -0.28 -2.08 -9.23
CA ASN A 40 -0.08 -0.69 -8.84
C ASN A 40 -1.14 -0.25 -7.82
N LEU A 41 -0.86 0.80 -7.06
CA LEU A 41 -1.77 1.33 -6.03
C LEU A 41 -2.42 2.65 -6.48
N ASP A 42 -3.66 2.89 -6.07
CA ASP A 42 -4.34 4.15 -6.34
C ASP A 42 -3.86 5.29 -5.42
N ASP A 43 -4.06 6.53 -5.88
CA ASP A 43 -3.61 7.73 -5.18
C ASP A 43 -4.25 7.92 -3.79
N ALA A 44 -5.47 7.42 -3.56
CA ALA A 44 -6.12 7.54 -2.27
C ALA A 44 -5.43 6.65 -1.23
N ARG A 45 -5.11 5.41 -1.60
CA ARG A 45 -4.32 4.50 -0.76
C ARG A 45 -2.88 4.99 -0.57
N LEU A 46 -2.21 5.50 -1.60
CA LEU A 46 -0.88 6.12 -1.47
C LEU A 46 -0.86 7.26 -0.44
N LYS A 47 -1.90 8.12 -0.43
CA LYS A 47 -2.04 9.20 0.57
C LYS A 47 -2.30 8.68 1.99
N ARG A 48 -3.11 7.63 2.13
CA ARG A 48 -3.38 6.99 3.43
C ARG A 48 -2.09 6.40 4.02
N LEU A 49 -1.35 5.69 3.18
CA LEU A 49 -0.06 5.08 3.51
C LEU A 49 0.95 6.13 4.00
N ALA A 50 1.16 7.20 3.21
CA ALA A 50 2.04 8.30 3.59
C ALA A 50 1.66 8.96 4.94
N LYS A 51 0.36 9.08 5.24
CA LYS A 51 -0.14 9.61 6.52
C LYS A 51 0.13 8.67 7.70
N ALA A 52 0.24 7.37 7.46
CA ALA A 52 0.47 6.34 8.48
C ALA A 52 1.97 6.12 8.81
N GLY A 53 2.89 6.81 8.13
CA GLY A 53 4.32 6.78 8.46
C GLY A 53 5.15 5.80 7.65
N GLY A 54 4.62 5.29 6.53
CA GLY A 54 5.33 4.48 5.56
C GLY A 54 4.38 4.10 4.46
#